data_AF-A0A923AKQ2-F1
#
_entry.id   AF-A0A923AKQ2-F1
#
_cell.length_a   1.000
_cell.length_b   1.000
_cell.length_c   1.000
_cell.angle_alpha   90.00
_cell.angle_beta   90.00
_cell.angle_gamma   90.00
#
_symmetry.space_group_name_H-M   'P 1'
#
loop_
_entity.id
_entity.type
_entity.pdbx_description
1 polymer ?
#
loop_
_entity_poly.entity_id
_entity_poly.type
_entity_poly.pdbx_seq_one_letter_code
_entity_poly.pdbx_strand_id
1 'polypeptide(L)'
;MTRREAWLSAALVFLAALAVRIWAAGVITFPRPEDTAYYVGVARRLVEGRGLVSDAIWSYGTPPLEFPRPAFEIWLPLPTFLATLPMALFGRTFAAAQWSSILVGGLVAVLTWRLAADVAAERGLPDGRARTLALGMGLSAGVFLPLVLYSVLPDSTMPFGALVLATCLLATRVVREPRGARWADRRVLALGVLLGLAALTRNEAIWLALAWVLVARGAAIGGGAGTAGWVRLVAGAAVPAMLVFAPWAVRNWIEFGAPLPGQALTNALSLDGRDIFAWRETPTIQRYLDAGLGTLLGLRWTGFLHNVLNVLLFLGIPVSAIGLAGIPWTVRGTALAMLAWFSALTFVATTLLFPVATTWGTFLHASAAIQVLLLLSALLALDATIAAAGRGAAGPARSPGWVRSSRSRPGPSSPPCSSPRSGATARPPETASPPFRRRWQRPASRSRSPAIR
;
A
#
# COMPACT_ATOMS: atom_id res chain seq x y z
N MET A 1 -0.75 23.59 -3.56
CA MET A 1 -1.91 23.15 -4.38
C MET A 1 -3.19 23.43 -3.62
N THR A 2 -4.14 24.16 -4.22
CA THR A 2 -5.44 24.43 -3.58
C THR A 2 -6.30 23.17 -3.55
N ARG A 3 -7.32 23.13 -2.67
CA ARG A 3 -8.27 22.01 -2.61
C ARG A 3 -8.99 21.78 -3.94
N ARG A 4 -9.33 22.86 -4.65
CA ARG A 4 -9.97 22.80 -5.97
C ARG A 4 -9.05 22.17 -7.00
N GLU A 5 -7.79 22.62 -7.07
CA GLU A 5 -6.79 22.03 -7.97
C GLU A 5 -6.60 20.53 -7.69
N ALA A 6 -6.56 20.13 -6.42
CA ALA A 6 -6.41 18.73 -6.01
C ALA A 6 -7.54 17.86 -6.56
N TRP A 7 -8.79 18.31 -6.43
CA TRP A 7 -9.95 17.61 -6.99
C TRP A 7 -9.92 17.54 -8.52
N LEU A 8 -9.59 18.64 -9.19
CA LEU A 8 -9.50 18.67 -10.64
C LEU A 8 -8.40 17.75 -11.18
N SER A 9 -7.25 17.71 -10.52
CA SER A 9 -6.15 16.81 -10.88
C SER A 9 -6.52 15.34 -10.65
N ALA A 10 -7.13 15.02 -9.51
CA ALA A 10 -7.59 13.66 -9.23
C ALA A 10 -8.67 13.22 -10.24
N ALA A 11 -9.62 14.10 -10.57
CA ALA A 11 -10.66 13.82 -11.57
C ALA A 11 -10.05 13.61 -12.96
N LEU A 12 -9.11 14.47 -13.39
CA LEU A 12 -8.41 14.33 -14.66
C LEU A 12 -7.68 12.98 -14.75
N VAL A 13 -6.89 12.64 -13.72
CA VAL A 13 -6.17 11.36 -13.66
C VAL A 13 -7.14 10.18 -13.70
N PHE A 14 -8.21 10.23 -12.92
CA PHE A 14 -9.21 9.18 -12.88
C PHE A 14 -9.88 8.98 -14.23
N LEU A 15 -10.38 10.05 -14.86
CA LEU A 15 -11.08 9.99 -16.14
C LEU A 15 -10.16 9.52 -17.27
N ALA A 16 -8.91 9.98 -17.31
CA ALA A 16 -7.92 9.50 -18.27
C ALA A 16 -7.63 8.02 -18.08
N ALA A 17 -7.37 7.58 -16.85
CA ALA A 17 -7.14 6.18 -16.52
C ALA A 17 -8.35 5.29 -16.82
N LEU A 18 -9.56 5.81 -16.60
CA LEU A 18 -10.84 5.14 -16.88
C LEU A 18 -11.03 4.94 -18.39
N ALA A 19 -10.79 5.98 -19.20
CA ALA A 19 -10.92 5.89 -20.66
C ALA A 19 -10.01 4.80 -21.25
N VAL A 20 -8.75 4.74 -20.81
CA VAL A 20 -7.78 3.72 -21.23
C VAL A 20 -8.25 2.32 -20.84
N ARG A 21 -8.79 2.16 -19.64
CA ARG A 21 -9.28 0.85 -19.13
C ARG A 21 -10.56 0.40 -19.81
N ILE A 22 -11.48 1.31 -20.12
CA ILE A 22 -12.68 1.00 -20.91
C ILE A 22 -12.26 0.53 -22.31
N TRP A 23 -11.33 1.23 -22.97
CA TRP A 23 -10.80 0.81 -24.25
C TRP A 23 -10.15 -0.58 -24.17
N ALA A 24 -9.26 -0.81 -23.19
CA ALA A 24 -8.60 -2.10 -23.02
C ALA A 24 -9.58 -3.23 -22.68
N ALA A 25 -10.62 -2.97 -21.89
CA ALA A 25 -11.68 -3.94 -21.59
C ALA A 25 -12.47 -4.32 -22.84
N GLY A 26 -12.70 -3.37 -23.77
CA GLY A 26 -13.31 -3.66 -25.07
C GLY A 26 -12.51 -4.63 -25.95
N VAL A 27 -11.19 -4.72 -25.74
CA VAL A 27 -10.31 -5.67 -26.45
C VAL A 27 -10.29 -7.05 -25.77
N ILE A 28 -10.40 -7.09 -24.44
CA ILE A 28 -10.44 -8.33 -23.66
C ILE A 28 -11.89 -8.74 -23.46
N THR A 29 -12.40 -9.60 -24.35
CA THR A 29 -13.81 -10.02 -24.37
C THR A 29 -14.07 -11.34 -23.63
N PHE A 30 -13.02 -12.00 -23.13
CA PHE A 30 -13.11 -13.29 -22.45
C PHE A 30 -12.18 -13.36 -21.24
N PRO A 31 -12.62 -13.96 -20.11
CA PRO A 31 -11.76 -14.18 -18.93
C PRO A 31 -10.73 -15.27 -19.24
N ARG A 32 -9.61 -14.90 -19.88
CA ARG A 32 -8.57 -15.86 -20.27
C ARG A 32 -7.86 -16.50 -19.08
N PRO A 33 -7.44 -15.74 -18.05
CA PRO A 33 -6.81 -16.33 -16.87
C PRO A 33 -7.83 -17.12 -16.05
N GLU A 34 -7.39 -18.26 -15.51
CA GLU A 34 -8.20 -19.18 -14.74
C GLU A 34 -8.76 -18.56 -13.46
N ASP A 35 -8.00 -17.69 -12.80
CA ASP A 35 -8.42 -16.97 -11.60
C ASP A 35 -9.53 -15.97 -11.91
N THR A 36 -9.42 -15.25 -13.03
CA THR A 36 -10.44 -14.33 -13.52
C THR A 36 -11.73 -15.09 -13.84
N ALA A 37 -11.61 -16.22 -14.55
CA ALA A 37 -12.76 -17.06 -14.87
C ALA A 37 -13.46 -17.57 -13.60
N TYR A 38 -12.68 -17.92 -12.57
CA TYR A 38 -13.20 -18.32 -11.27
C TYR A 38 -13.98 -17.20 -10.57
N TYR A 39 -13.37 -16.02 -10.38
CA TYR A 39 -14.01 -14.91 -9.68
C TYR A 39 -15.31 -14.47 -10.35
N VAL A 40 -15.31 -14.38 -11.69
CA VAL A 40 -16.48 -14.07 -12.51
C VAL A 40 -17.53 -15.17 -12.42
N GLY A 41 -17.10 -16.44 -12.44
CA GLY A 41 -17.96 -17.60 -12.32
C GLY A 41 -18.71 -17.65 -10.99
N VAL A 42 -18.02 -17.39 -9.87
CA VAL A 42 -18.63 -17.34 -8.53
C VAL A 42 -19.51 -16.09 -8.38
N ALA A 43 -19.08 -14.93 -8.89
CA ALA A 43 -19.91 -13.71 -8.87
C ALA A 43 -21.24 -13.91 -9.61
N ARG A 44 -21.21 -14.55 -10.78
CA ARG A 44 -22.43 -14.93 -11.52
C ARG A 44 -23.36 -15.78 -10.67
N ARG A 45 -22.84 -16.81 -10.00
CA ARG A 45 -23.63 -17.72 -9.16
C ARG A 45 -24.25 -17.02 -7.96
N LEU A 46 -23.52 -16.09 -7.37
CA LEU A 46 -24.02 -15.27 -6.27
C LEU A 46 -25.20 -14.40 -6.75
N VAL A 47 -25.09 -13.77 -7.92
CA VAL A 47 -26.21 -13.01 -8.54
C VAL A 47 -27.39 -13.92 -8.89
N GLU A 48 -27.14 -15.17 -9.25
CA GLU A 48 -28.18 -16.19 -9.54
C GLU A 48 -28.86 -16.77 -8.29
N GLY A 49 -28.47 -16.33 -7.09
CA GLY A 49 -29.02 -16.85 -5.83
C GLY A 49 -28.53 -18.25 -5.47
N ARG A 50 -27.49 -18.76 -6.14
CA ARG A 50 -26.88 -20.09 -5.86
C ARG A 50 -25.88 -20.06 -4.71
N GLY A 51 -25.59 -18.89 -4.16
CA GLY A 51 -24.63 -18.70 -3.07
C GLY A 51 -23.17 -18.71 -3.53
N LEU A 52 -22.24 -18.81 -2.57
CA LEU A 52 -20.79 -18.81 -2.79
C LEU A 52 -20.30 -20.21 -3.13
N VAL A 53 -20.66 -20.68 -4.32
CA VAL A 53 -20.30 -22.01 -4.82
C VAL A 53 -19.58 -21.95 -6.16
N SER A 54 -18.83 -22.99 -6.48
CA SER A 54 -18.12 -23.19 -7.75
C SER A 54 -18.49 -24.56 -8.35
N ASP A 55 -18.66 -24.61 -9.68
CA ASP A 55 -18.74 -25.88 -10.45
C ASP A 55 -17.43 -26.13 -11.21
N ALA A 56 -16.33 -25.58 -10.71
CA ALA A 56 -14.99 -25.82 -11.21
C ALA A 56 -14.11 -26.27 -10.04
N ILE A 57 -13.31 -27.32 -10.27
CA ILE A 57 -12.23 -27.73 -9.39
C ILE A 57 -10.98 -27.05 -9.92
N TRP A 58 -10.45 -26.09 -9.16
CA TRP A 58 -9.20 -25.43 -9.52
C TRP A 58 -7.99 -26.13 -8.89
N SER A 59 -8.16 -26.86 -7.78
CA SER A 59 -7.10 -27.70 -7.24
C SER A 59 -7.65 -28.95 -6.56
N TYR A 60 -6.75 -29.92 -6.36
CA TYR A 60 -7.09 -31.17 -5.67
C TYR A 60 -6.69 -31.16 -4.19
N GLY A 61 -6.20 -30.03 -3.67
CA GLY A 61 -5.68 -29.91 -2.31
C GLY A 61 -6.74 -29.79 -1.21
N THR A 62 -8.02 -29.68 -1.57
CA THR A 62 -9.11 -29.51 -0.60
C THR A 62 -10.29 -30.43 -0.97
N PRO A 63 -10.34 -31.65 -0.41
CA PRO A 63 -11.49 -32.55 -0.56
C PRO A 63 -12.71 -32.05 0.25
N PRO A 64 -13.94 -32.51 -0.07
CA PRO A 64 -14.30 -33.41 -1.17
C PRO A 64 -14.25 -32.73 -2.55
N LEU A 65 -13.96 -33.50 -3.60
CA LEU A 65 -13.91 -33.00 -4.99
C LEU A 65 -15.25 -33.24 -5.71
N GLU A 66 -16.31 -32.67 -5.18
CA GLU A 66 -17.68 -32.79 -5.70
C GLU A 66 -18.28 -31.44 -6.11
N PHE A 67 -19.40 -31.45 -6.83
CA PHE A 67 -20.08 -30.24 -7.32
C PHE A 67 -21.54 -30.14 -6.86
N PRO A 68 -22.07 -28.94 -6.62
CA PRO A 68 -21.34 -27.67 -6.48
C PRO A 68 -20.51 -27.66 -5.18
N ARG A 69 -19.27 -27.16 -5.22
CA ARG A 69 -18.43 -27.03 -4.01
C ARG A 69 -18.49 -25.62 -3.43
N PRO A 70 -18.33 -25.46 -2.11
CA PRO A 70 -18.12 -24.14 -1.51
C PRO A 70 -16.94 -23.43 -2.20
N ALA A 71 -17.13 -22.19 -2.62
CA ALA A 71 -16.08 -21.41 -3.28
C ALA A 71 -15.01 -20.95 -2.27
N PHE A 72 -13.87 -20.47 -2.79
CA PHE A 72 -12.78 -19.82 -2.07
C PHE A 72 -11.99 -20.72 -1.11
N GLU A 73 -11.73 -21.96 -1.50
CA GLU A 73 -10.80 -22.85 -0.78
C GLU A 73 -9.34 -22.37 -0.81
N ILE A 74 -8.97 -21.58 -1.82
CA ILE A 74 -7.59 -21.13 -2.11
C ILE A 74 -7.49 -19.60 -2.14
N TRP A 75 -8.46 -18.99 -2.83
CA TRP A 75 -8.53 -17.56 -3.04
C TRP A 75 -9.45 -16.87 -2.04
N LEU A 76 -9.38 -15.54 -1.97
CA LEU A 76 -10.12 -14.73 -1.01
C LEU A 76 -11.25 -13.97 -1.74
N PRO A 77 -12.36 -13.65 -1.06
CA PRO A 77 -13.65 -13.46 -1.74
C PRO A 77 -13.88 -12.05 -2.30
N LEU A 78 -13.12 -11.05 -1.86
CA LEU A 78 -13.44 -9.65 -2.16
C LEU A 78 -13.55 -9.33 -3.66
N PRO A 79 -12.70 -9.87 -4.56
CA PRO A 79 -12.84 -9.61 -5.99
C PRO A 79 -14.21 -10.05 -6.55
N THR A 80 -14.74 -11.20 -6.11
CA THR A 80 -16.08 -11.65 -6.48
C THR A 80 -17.15 -10.73 -5.93
N PHE A 81 -17.05 -10.28 -4.68
CA PHE A 81 -18.02 -9.33 -4.13
C PHE A 81 -18.03 -8.00 -4.90
N LEU A 82 -16.86 -7.50 -5.30
CA LEU A 82 -16.75 -6.31 -6.14
C LEU A 82 -17.37 -6.52 -7.53
N ALA A 83 -17.16 -7.68 -8.14
CA ALA A 83 -17.74 -8.02 -9.45
C ALA A 83 -19.25 -8.28 -9.40
N THR A 84 -19.79 -8.69 -8.25
CA THR A 84 -21.21 -9.03 -8.06
C THR A 84 -22.12 -7.83 -8.32
N LEU A 85 -21.76 -6.64 -7.81
CA LEU A 85 -22.58 -5.43 -7.95
C LEU A 85 -22.80 -5.02 -9.42
N PRO A 86 -21.76 -4.80 -10.24
CA PRO A 86 -21.99 -4.44 -11.64
C PRO A 86 -22.64 -5.58 -12.44
N MET A 87 -22.43 -6.86 -12.09
CA MET A 87 -23.18 -7.96 -12.70
C MET A 87 -24.67 -7.96 -12.36
N ALA A 88 -25.02 -7.56 -11.13
CA ALA A 88 -26.42 -7.42 -10.74
C ALA A 88 -27.11 -6.25 -11.47
N LEU A 89 -26.37 -5.17 -11.76
CA LEU A 89 -26.90 -3.96 -12.40
C LEU A 89 -26.93 -4.04 -13.93
N PHE A 90 -25.89 -4.61 -14.55
CA PHE A 90 -25.68 -4.56 -16.00
C PHE A 90 -25.76 -5.93 -16.67
N GLY A 91 -26.13 -6.97 -15.91
CA GLY A 91 -26.30 -8.34 -16.39
C GLY A 91 -25.12 -9.26 -16.07
N ARG A 92 -25.37 -10.57 -16.14
CA ARG A 92 -24.44 -11.63 -15.71
C ARG A 92 -23.33 -11.94 -16.72
N THR A 93 -22.70 -10.91 -17.26
CA THR A 93 -21.69 -11.03 -18.32
C THR A 93 -20.29 -10.74 -17.79
N PHE A 94 -19.28 -11.19 -18.53
CA PHE A 94 -17.88 -10.82 -18.25
C PHE A 94 -17.66 -9.31 -18.32
N ALA A 95 -18.21 -8.64 -19.34
CA ALA A 95 -18.12 -7.20 -19.50
C ALA A 95 -18.71 -6.43 -18.31
N ALA A 96 -19.83 -6.90 -17.75
CA ALA A 96 -20.38 -6.33 -16.52
C ALA A 96 -19.41 -6.50 -15.34
N ALA A 97 -18.83 -7.70 -15.16
CA ALA A 97 -17.84 -7.94 -14.12
C ALA A 97 -16.59 -7.06 -14.26
N GLN A 98 -16.13 -6.77 -15.49
CA GLN A 98 -14.93 -5.94 -15.74
C GLN A 98 -15.03 -4.54 -15.12
N TRP A 99 -16.24 -3.98 -14.94
CA TRP A 99 -16.41 -2.68 -14.32
C TRP A 99 -15.79 -2.57 -12.93
N SER A 100 -15.77 -3.65 -12.13
CA SER A 100 -15.11 -3.61 -10.83
C SER A 100 -13.61 -3.34 -10.98
N SER A 101 -12.92 -4.06 -11.86
CA SER A 101 -11.48 -3.86 -12.11
C SER A 101 -11.19 -2.55 -12.81
N ILE A 102 -12.05 -2.09 -13.72
CA ILE A 102 -11.90 -0.82 -14.42
C ILE A 102 -11.91 0.35 -13.43
N LEU A 103 -12.89 0.37 -12.52
CA LEU A 103 -13.05 1.42 -11.52
C LEU A 103 -11.91 1.39 -10.49
N VAL A 104 -11.57 0.21 -9.97
CA VAL A 104 -10.50 0.04 -9.00
C VAL A 104 -9.14 0.36 -9.63
N GLY A 105 -8.90 -0.05 -10.87
CA GLY A 105 -7.70 0.30 -11.63
C GLY A 105 -7.57 1.81 -11.88
N GLY A 106 -8.67 2.49 -12.16
CA GLY A 106 -8.71 3.96 -12.24
C GLY A 106 -8.35 4.61 -10.89
N LEU A 107 -8.86 4.05 -9.79
CA LEU A 107 -8.51 4.48 -8.44
C LEU A 107 -7.02 4.28 -8.13
N VAL A 108 -6.39 3.19 -8.58
CA VAL A 108 -4.94 2.99 -8.45
C VAL A 108 -4.16 4.15 -9.06
N ALA A 109 -4.52 4.64 -10.25
CA ALA A 109 -3.87 5.79 -10.87
C ALA A 109 -3.98 7.08 -10.00
N VAL A 110 -5.14 7.30 -9.37
CA VAL A 110 -5.35 8.43 -8.45
C VAL A 110 -4.54 8.27 -7.16
N LEU A 111 -4.48 7.07 -6.59
CA LEU A 111 -3.66 6.79 -5.41
C LEU A 111 -2.17 6.98 -5.70
N THR A 112 -1.73 6.60 -6.90
CA THR A 112 -0.38 6.84 -7.41
C THR A 112 -0.06 8.33 -7.56
N TRP A 113 -0.98 9.12 -8.14
CA TRP A 113 -0.89 10.59 -8.15
C TRP A 113 -0.73 11.15 -6.72
N ARG A 114 -1.56 10.68 -5.78
CA ARG A 114 -1.54 11.17 -4.40
C ARG A 114 -0.24 10.82 -3.69
N LEU A 115 0.28 9.61 -3.90
CA LEU A 115 1.55 9.16 -3.35
C LEU A 115 2.71 10.00 -3.89
N ALA A 116 2.73 10.27 -5.19
CA ALA A 116 3.74 11.14 -5.80
C ALA A 116 3.69 12.57 -5.25
N ALA A 117 2.50 13.13 -5.00
CA ALA A 117 2.37 14.42 -4.35
C ALA A 117 2.97 14.43 -2.93
N ASP A 118 2.82 13.34 -2.17
CA ASP A 118 3.42 13.20 -0.83
C ASP A 118 4.94 13.08 -0.86
N VAL A 119 5.46 12.37 -1.85
CA VAL A 119 6.91 12.25 -2.09
C VAL A 119 7.48 13.59 -2.53
N ALA A 120 6.81 14.31 -3.43
CA ALA A 120 7.24 15.64 -3.88
C ALA A 120 7.30 16.63 -2.72
N ALA A 121 6.29 16.62 -1.85
CA ALA A 121 6.24 17.45 -0.65
C ALA A 121 7.35 17.09 0.35
N GLU A 122 7.58 15.79 0.59
CA GLU A 122 8.66 15.34 1.47
C GLU A 122 10.06 15.72 0.96
N ARG A 123 10.24 15.75 -0.36
CA ARG A 123 11.49 16.18 -1.01
C ARG A 123 11.63 17.70 -1.14
N GLY A 124 10.65 18.48 -0.67
CA GLY A 124 10.69 19.94 -0.76
C GLY A 124 10.75 20.46 -2.21
N LEU A 125 10.13 19.75 -3.16
CA LEU A 125 10.14 20.19 -4.55
C LEU A 125 9.33 21.50 -4.71
N PRO A 126 9.76 22.44 -5.58
CA PRO A 126 8.98 23.63 -5.88
C PRO A 126 7.58 23.28 -6.38
N ASP A 127 6.58 24.10 -6.03
CA ASP A 127 5.16 23.86 -6.31
C ASP A 127 4.86 23.42 -7.74
N GLY A 128 5.42 24.10 -8.75
CA GLY A 128 5.23 23.75 -10.15
C GLY A 128 5.75 22.35 -10.49
N ARG A 129 6.99 22.05 -10.07
CA ARG A 129 7.62 20.75 -10.29
C ARG A 129 6.90 19.63 -9.53
N ALA A 130 6.47 19.89 -8.30
CA ALA A 130 5.69 18.94 -7.51
C ALA A 130 4.35 18.58 -8.17
N ARG A 131 3.64 19.57 -8.73
CA ARG A 131 2.40 19.35 -9.48
C ARG A 131 2.63 18.54 -10.75
N THR A 132 3.64 18.90 -11.55
CA THR A 132 3.99 18.19 -12.79
C THR A 132 4.36 16.74 -12.49
N LEU A 133 5.19 16.50 -11.47
CA LEU A 133 5.56 15.15 -11.06
C LEU A 133 4.35 14.33 -10.62
N ALA A 134 3.48 14.88 -9.77
CA ALA A 134 2.30 14.17 -9.29
C ALA A 134 1.32 13.84 -10.43
N LEU A 135 0.98 14.83 -11.27
CA LEU A 135 0.12 14.63 -12.45
C LEU A 135 0.73 13.64 -13.44
N GLY A 136 2.01 13.82 -13.77
CA GLY A 136 2.75 12.89 -14.63
C GLY A 136 2.69 11.47 -14.09
N MET A 137 2.89 11.27 -12.79
CA MET A 137 2.79 9.96 -12.15
C MET A 137 1.41 9.32 -12.33
N GLY A 138 0.34 10.06 -12.03
CA GLY A 138 -1.02 9.56 -12.15
C GLY A 138 -1.39 9.20 -13.59
N LEU A 139 -1.05 10.08 -14.53
CA LEU A 139 -1.31 9.86 -15.95
C LEU A 139 -0.48 8.69 -16.51
N SER A 140 0.80 8.59 -16.13
CA SER A 140 1.63 7.44 -16.50
C SER A 140 1.08 6.14 -15.93
N ALA A 141 0.62 6.11 -14.67
CA ALA A 141 -0.06 4.93 -14.10
C ALA A 141 -1.38 4.60 -14.82
N GLY A 142 -2.02 5.61 -15.39
CA GLY A 142 -3.20 5.46 -16.25
C GLY A 142 -2.94 4.62 -17.50
N VAL A 143 -1.72 4.68 -18.06
CA VAL A 143 -1.32 4.01 -19.32
C VAL A 143 -0.26 2.92 -19.16
N PHE A 144 0.31 2.77 -17.95
CA PHE A 144 1.39 1.82 -17.71
C PHE A 144 0.89 0.37 -17.83
N LEU A 145 1.41 -0.35 -18.82
CA LEU A 145 0.89 -1.65 -19.27
C LEU A 145 0.66 -2.67 -18.13
N PRO A 146 1.59 -2.88 -17.17
CA PRO A 146 1.36 -3.80 -16.07
C PRO A 146 0.10 -3.45 -15.25
N LEU A 147 -0.16 -2.16 -15.04
CA LEU A 147 -1.34 -1.72 -14.29
C LEU A 147 -2.61 -1.78 -15.14
N VAL A 148 -2.53 -1.46 -16.44
CA VAL A 148 -3.68 -1.52 -17.35
C VAL A 148 -4.16 -2.96 -17.54
N LEU A 149 -3.25 -3.92 -17.75
CA LEU A 149 -3.57 -5.32 -18.04
C LEU A 149 -4.43 -5.95 -16.94
N TYR A 150 -4.05 -5.79 -15.67
CA TYR A 150 -4.82 -6.32 -14.55
C TYR A 150 -6.00 -5.43 -14.14
N SER A 151 -6.15 -4.24 -14.74
CA SER A 151 -7.33 -3.38 -14.54
C SER A 151 -8.53 -3.76 -15.40
N VAL A 152 -8.40 -4.75 -16.27
CA VAL A 152 -9.48 -5.21 -17.16
C VAL A 152 -9.84 -6.68 -16.97
N LEU A 153 -9.20 -7.31 -15.98
CA LEU A 153 -9.44 -8.68 -15.55
C LEU A 153 -9.99 -8.64 -14.12
N PRO A 154 -11.25 -9.07 -13.88
CA PRO A 154 -11.80 -9.29 -12.54
C PRO A 154 -11.00 -10.33 -11.75
N ASP A 155 -9.94 -9.86 -11.10
CA ASP A 155 -9.06 -10.65 -10.25
C ASP A 155 -8.74 -9.91 -8.94
N SER A 156 -7.83 -10.48 -8.17
CA SER A 156 -7.37 -9.89 -6.91
C SER A 156 -6.31 -8.78 -7.05
N THR A 157 -5.69 -8.63 -8.21
CA THR A 157 -4.49 -7.81 -8.42
C THR A 157 -4.75 -6.33 -8.15
N MET A 158 -5.74 -5.74 -8.82
CA MET A 158 -6.06 -4.32 -8.66
C MET A 158 -6.73 -3.98 -7.32
N PRO A 159 -7.72 -4.76 -6.82
CA PRO A 159 -8.26 -4.57 -5.47
C PRO A 159 -7.18 -4.58 -4.40
N PHE A 160 -6.27 -5.56 -4.44
CA PHE A 160 -5.17 -5.63 -3.49
C PHE A 160 -4.20 -4.45 -3.64
N GLY A 161 -3.79 -4.11 -4.87
CA GLY A 161 -2.94 -2.96 -5.15
C GLY A 161 -3.51 -1.64 -4.63
N ALA A 162 -4.81 -1.38 -4.86
CA ALA A 162 -5.49 -0.19 -4.37
C ALA A 162 -5.51 -0.14 -2.83
N LEU A 163 -5.81 -1.26 -2.17
CA LEU A 163 -5.82 -1.35 -0.71
C LEU A 163 -4.44 -1.20 -0.10
N VAL A 164 -3.39 -1.76 -0.72
CA VAL A 164 -1.99 -1.54 -0.32
C VAL A 164 -1.64 -0.06 -0.41
N LEU A 165 -1.91 0.60 -1.53
CA LEU A 165 -1.58 2.02 -1.72
C LEU A 165 -2.36 2.92 -0.75
N ALA A 166 -3.66 2.67 -0.55
CA ALA A 166 -4.47 3.38 0.42
C ALA A 166 -3.94 3.19 1.86
N THR A 167 -3.54 1.96 2.20
CA THR A 167 -2.91 1.62 3.50
C THR A 167 -1.59 2.38 3.66
N CYS A 168 -0.73 2.39 2.63
CA CYS A 168 0.53 3.15 2.65
C CYS A 168 0.31 4.64 2.89
N LEU A 169 -0.60 5.27 2.13
CA LEU A 169 -0.93 6.68 2.28
C LEU A 169 -1.43 7.00 3.69
N LEU A 170 -2.35 6.20 4.23
CA LEU A 170 -2.91 6.42 5.56
C LEU A 170 -1.88 6.15 6.66
N ALA A 171 -1.10 5.08 6.55
CA ALA A 171 -0.03 4.74 7.47
C ALA A 171 0.99 5.88 7.58
N THR A 172 1.40 6.47 6.46
CA THR A 172 2.29 7.65 6.45
C THR A 172 1.69 8.82 7.23
N ARG A 173 0.37 9.08 7.13
CA ARG A 173 -0.28 10.14 7.93
C ARG A 173 -0.28 9.84 9.41
N VAL A 174 -0.53 8.59 9.79
CA VAL A 174 -0.50 8.16 11.19
C VAL A 174 0.91 8.32 11.75
N VAL A 175 1.93 7.92 11.00
CA VAL A 175 3.34 7.94 11.42
C VAL A 175 3.90 9.36 11.54
N ARG A 176 3.54 10.27 10.61
CA ARG A 176 3.97 11.67 10.66
C ARG A 176 3.36 12.44 11.84
N GLU A 177 2.15 12.05 12.26
CA GLU A 177 1.47 12.67 13.40
C GLU A 177 0.85 11.61 14.32
N PRO A 178 1.66 10.92 15.16
CA PRO A 178 1.19 9.77 15.94
C PRO A 178 0.14 10.10 17.01
N ARG A 179 -0.21 11.37 17.26
CA ARG A 179 -1.19 11.86 18.27
C ARG A 179 -1.15 11.09 19.61
N GLY A 180 0.04 10.70 20.05
CA GLY A 180 0.26 9.96 21.31
C GLY A 180 -0.12 8.47 21.28
N ALA A 181 -0.19 7.84 20.10
CA ALA A 181 -0.51 6.42 19.91
C ALA A 181 -1.81 6.01 20.63
N ARG A 182 -2.90 6.73 20.35
CA ARG A 182 -4.22 6.42 20.90
C ARG A 182 -4.83 5.26 20.14
N TRP A 183 -5.24 4.22 20.86
CA TRP A 183 -5.84 3.01 20.26
C TRP A 183 -7.13 3.31 19.48
N ALA A 184 -7.89 4.33 19.89
CA ALA A 184 -9.12 4.78 19.25
C ALA A 184 -8.93 5.91 18.21
N ASP A 185 -7.71 6.19 17.74
CA ASP A 185 -7.51 7.13 16.64
C ASP A 185 -8.22 6.59 15.39
N ARG A 186 -9.18 7.36 14.86
CA ARG A 186 -9.97 7.01 13.67
C ARG A 186 -9.10 6.61 12.48
N ARG A 187 -7.91 7.19 12.35
CA ARG A 187 -6.95 6.87 11.27
C ARG A 187 -6.34 5.49 11.44
N VAL A 188 -6.04 5.10 12.68
CA VAL A 188 -5.53 3.76 13.01
C VAL A 188 -6.65 2.72 12.83
N LEU A 189 -7.88 3.06 13.23
CA LEU A 189 -9.02 2.18 13.02
C LEU A 189 -9.31 1.97 11.52
N ALA A 190 -9.31 3.04 10.73
CA ALA A 190 -9.45 2.97 9.28
C ALA A 190 -8.31 2.19 8.61
N LEU A 191 -7.07 2.32 9.12
CA LEU A 191 -5.94 1.51 8.67
C LEU A 191 -6.20 0.01 8.91
N GLY A 192 -6.75 -0.35 10.07
CA GLY A 192 -7.17 -1.71 10.38
C GLY A 192 -8.23 -2.23 9.40
N VAL A 193 -9.25 -1.42 9.09
CA VAL A 193 -10.27 -1.79 8.10
C VAL A 193 -9.64 -2.05 6.72
N LEU A 194 -8.71 -1.19 6.27
CA LEU A 194 -8.00 -1.39 4.99
C LEU A 194 -7.16 -2.67 4.99
N LEU A 195 -6.47 -2.98 6.10
CA LEU A 195 -5.71 -4.24 6.26
C LEU A 195 -6.63 -5.47 6.22
N GLY A 196 -7.79 -5.41 6.89
CA GLY A 196 -8.78 -6.48 6.86
C GLY A 196 -9.38 -6.70 5.46
N LEU A 197 -9.70 -5.62 4.76
CA LEU A 197 -10.14 -5.69 3.35
C LEU A 197 -9.03 -6.25 2.44
N ALA A 198 -7.77 -5.87 2.67
CA ALA A 198 -6.64 -6.42 1.93
C ALA A 198 -6.52 -7.94 2.16
N ALA A 199 -6.72 -8.40 3.40
CA ALA A 199 -6.74 -9.83 3.74
C ALA A 199 -7.91 -10.58 3.09
N LEU A 200 -9.02 -9.91 2.77
CA LEU A 200 -10.10 -10.49 1.96
C LEU A 200 -9.84 -10.49 0.45
N THR A 201 -8.71 -9.91 -0.01
CA THR A 201 -8.28 -10.01 -1.42
C THR A 201 -7.21 -11.06 -1.63
N ARG A 202 -6.20 -11.12 -0.74
CA ARG A 202 -4.99 -11.93 -0.93
C ARG A 202 -4.30 -12.26 0.39
N ASN A 203 -3.62 -13.42 0.43
CA ASN A 203 -2.82 -13.85 1.58
C ASN A 203 -1.59 -12.96 1.83
N GLU A 204 -1.07 -12.28 0.80
CA GLU A 204 0.07 -11.35 0.95
C GLU A 204 -0.25 -10.12 1.81
N ALA A 205 -1.51 -9.92 2.21
CA ALA A 205 -1.88 -8.92 3.22
C ALA A 205 -1.14 -9.10 4.55
N ILE A 206 -0.65 -10.30 4.87
CA ILE A 206 0.19 -10.53 6.05
C ILE A 206 1.52 -9.76 5.95
N TRP A 207 2.11 -9.63 4.76
CA TRP A 207 3.33 -8.84 4.54
C TRP A 207 3.06 -7.35 4.63
N LEU A 208 1.85 -6.92 4.25
CA LEU A 208 1.39 -5.55 4.47
C LEU A 208 1.21 -5.26 5.96
N ALA A 209 0.60 -6.17 6.72
CA ALA A 209 0.48 -6.04 8.17
C ALA A 209 1.85 -6.02 8.86
N LEU A 210 2.79 -6.87 8.44
CA LEU A 210 4.16 -6.87 8.97
C LEU A 210 4.90 -5.57 8.63
N ALA A 211 4.74 -5.03 7.42
CA ALA A 211 5.27 -3.71 7.07
C ALA A 211 4.72 -2.62 8.01
N TRP A 212 3.44 -2.68 8.39
CA TRP A 212 2.86 -1.75 9.37
C TRP A 212 3.52 -1.90 10.73
N VAL A 213 3.71 -3.13 11.22
CA VAL A 213 4.39 -3.40 12.50
C VAL A 213 5.79 -2.77 12.53
N LEU A 214 6.56 -2.89 11.45
CA LEU A 214 7.92 -2.33 11.33
C LEU A 214 7.90 -0.79 11.30
N VAL A 215 7.03 -0.20 10.48
CA VAL A 215 6.93 1.25 10.34
C VAL A 215 6.39 1.90 11.63
N ALA A 216 5.38 1.29 12.26
CA ALA A 216 4.83 1.75 13.53
C ALA A 216 5.86 1.68 14.66
N ARG A 217 6.77 0.69 14.64
CA ARG A 217 7.87 0.61 15.60
C ARG A 217 8.83 1.78 15.44
N GLY A 218 9.24 2.08 14.22
CA GLY A 218 10.09 3.23 13.92
C GLY A 218 9.45 4.55 14.40
N ALA A 219 8.15 4.72 14.13
CA ALA A 219 7.38 5.88 14.56
C ALA A 219 7.29 6.02 16.08
N ALA A 220 7.04 4.91 16.79
CA ALA A 220 6.88 4.92 18.24
C ALA A 220 8.21 5.18 18.98
N ILE A 221 9.31 4.64 18.47
CA ILE A 221 10.65 4.89 19.02
C ILE A 221 11.06 6.35 18.75
N GLY A 222 10.95 6.82 17.50
CA GLY A 222 11.29 8.19 17.13
C GLY A 222 10.43 9.26 17.83
N GLY A 223 9.17 8.93 18.14
CA GLY A 223 8.24 9.80 18.86
C GLY A 223 8.29 9.69 20.39
N GLY A 224 9.24 8.94 20.97
CA GLY A 224 9.42 8.80 22.42
C GLY A 224 8.33 7.99 23.15
N ALA A 225 7.39 7.38 22.43
CA ALA A 225 6.32 6.56 23.00
C ALA A 225 6.76 5.11 23.34
N GLY A 226 7.92 4.69 22.82
CA GLY A 226 8.54 3.40 23.10
C GLY A 226 7.67 2.20 22.74
N THR A 227 7.91 1.08 23.43
CA THR A 227 7.20 -0.19 23.20
C THR A 227 5.69 -0.08 23.42
N ALA A 228 5.25 0.68 24.44
CA ALA A 228 3.83 0.84 24.74
C ALA A 228 3.08 1.60 23.64
N GLY A 229 3.72 2.60 23.00
CA GLY A 229 3.14 3.31 21.85
C GLY A 229 3.04 2.41 20.62
N TRP A 230 4.08 1.62 20.36
CA TRP A 230 4.10 0.66 19.26
C TRP A 230 2.98 -0.39 19.39
N VAL A 231 2.84 -1.02 20.57
CA VAL A 231 1.78 -1.99 20.84
C VAL A 231 0.40 -1.38 20.63
N ARG A 232 0.17 -0.14 21.06
CA ARG A 232 -1.12 0.55 20.86
C ARG A 232 -1.45 0.80 19.39
N LEU A 233 -0.46 1.20 18.57
CA LEU A 233 -0.65 1.39 17.13
C LEU A 233 -0.93 0.08 16.40
N VAL A 234 -0.23 -0.99 16.78
CA VAL A 234 -0.43 -2.33 16.19
C VAL A 234 -1.78 -2.89 16.61
N ALA A 235 -2.08 -2.92 17.91
CA ALA A 235 -3.35 -3.44 18.43
C ALA A 235 -4.56 -2.64 17.91
N GLY A 236 -4.45 -1.31 17.83
CA GLY A 236 -5.51 -0.44 17.31
C GLY A 236 -5.85 -0.73 15.86
N ALA A 237 -4.89 -1.13 15.03
CA ALA A 237 -5.14 -1.55 13.64
C ALA A 237 -5.56 -3.03 13.55
N ALA A 238 -4.99 -3.90 14.38
CA ALA A 238 -5.27 -5.33 14.37
C ALA A 238 -6.74 -5.64 14.70
N VAL A 239 -7.34 -4.94 15.68
CA VAL A 239 -8.73 -5.22 16.09
C VAL A 239 -9.73 -4.99 14.93
N PRO A 240 -9.77 -3.83 14.25
CA PRO A 240 -10.65 -3.65 13.09
C PRO A 240 -10.31 -4.56 11.92
N ALA A 241 -9.02 -4.87 11.69
CA ALA A 241 -8.63 -5.81 10.65
C ALA A 241 -9.23 -7.20 10.88
N MET A 242 -9.16 -7.68 12.12
CA MET A 242 -9.78 -8.95 12.50
C MET A 242 -11.30 -8.89 12.47
N LEU A 243 -11.94 -7.78 12.86
CA LEU A 243 -13.39 -7.65 12.74
C LEU A 243 -13.88 -7.76 11.28
N VAL A 244 -13.09 -7.28 10.33
CA VAL A 244 -13.39 -7.39 8.89
C VAL A 244 -13.10 -8.80 8.35
N PHE A 245 -11.98 -9.40 8.75
CA PHE A 245 -11.55 -10.69 8.20
C PHE A 245 -12.17 -11.91 8.90
N ALA A 246 -12.43 -11.84 10.21
CA ALA A 246 -12.88 -12.97 11.02
C ALA A 246 -14.19 -13.62 10.54
N PRO A 247 -15.22 -12.89 10.05
CA PRO A 247 -16.41 -13.53 9.51
C PRO A 247 -16.07 -14.50 8.36
N TRP A 248 -15.12 -14.11 7.51
CA TRP A 248 -14.65 -14.96 6.42
C TRP A 248 -13.86 -16.17 6.93
N ALA A 249 -12.96 -15.94 7.90
CA ALA A 249 -12.20 -17.02 8.52
C ALA A 249 -13.11 -18.05 9.21
N VAL A 250 -14.16 -17.60 9.91
CA VAL A 250 -15.17 -18.47 10.52
C VAL A 250 -15.92 -19.27 9.47
N ARG A 251 -16.34 -18.63 8.37
CA ARG A 251 -16.96 -19.34 7.24
C ARG A 251 -16.03 -20.43 6.69
N ASN A 252 -14.76 -20.11 6.45
CA ASN A 252 -13.80 -21.09 5.95
C ASN A 252 -13.56 -22.23 6.94
N TRP A 253 -13.56 -21.93 8.25
CA TRP A 253 -13.46 -22.97 9.28
C TRP A 253 -14.64 -23.94 9.22
N ILE A 254 -15.86 -23.42 9.04
CA ILE A 254 -17.08 -24.25 8.95
C ILE A 254 -17.07 -25.10 7.67
N GLU A 255 -16.70 -24.52 6.53
CA GLU A 255 -16.80 -25.18 5.22
C GLU A 255 -15.62 -26.10 4.91
N PHE A 256 -14.41 -25.75 5.35
CA PHE A 256 -13.17 -26.42 4.98
C PHE A 256 -12.39 -26.97 6.17
N GLY A 257 -12.87 -26.77 7.40
CA GLY A 257 -12.17 -27.19 8.63
C GLY A 257 -10.93 -26.36 8.97
N ALA A 258 -10.67 -25.26 8.23
CA ALA A 258 -9.52 -24.38 8.46
C ALA A 258 -9.89 -22.90 8.22
N PRO A 259 -9.37 -21.95 9.00
CA PRO A 259 -9.77 -20.54 8.90
C PRO A 259 -9.11 -19.83 7.72
N LEU A 260 -7.97 -20.36 7.27
CA LEU A 260 -7.21 -19.88 6.13
C LEU A 260 -7.29 -20.91 5.01
N PRO A 261 -7.09 -20.49 3.75
CA PRO A 261 -7.01 -21.40 2.62
C PRO A 261 -6.02 -22.55 2.88
N GLY A 262 -6.52 -23.78 3.00
CA GLY A 262 -5.75 -24.94 3.46
C GLY A 262 -4.55 -25.27 2.57
N GLN A 263 -4.66 -24.99 1.27
CA GLN A 263 -3.60 -25.27 0.30
C GLN A 263 -2.41 -24.29 0.37
N ALA A 264 -2.50 -23.19 1.12
CA ALA A 264 -1.42 -22.23 1.20
C ALA A 264 -0.12 -22.84 1.77
N LEU A 265 -0.22 -23.69 2.80
CA LEU A 265 0.95 -24.35 3.39
C LEU A 265 1.53 -25.41 2.45
N THR A 266 0.69 -26.20 1.77
CA THR A 266 1.17 -27.23 0.84
C THR A 266 1.86 -26.62 -0.38
N ASN A 267 1.44 -25.42 -0.82
CA ASN A 267 2.09 -24.70 -1.92
C ASN A 267 3.53 -24.25 -1.59
N ALA A 268 3.88 -24.08 -0.31
CA ALA A 268 5.26 -23.81 0.10
C ALA A 268 6.18 -25.04 -0.09
N LEU A 269 5.59 -26.23 -0.17
CA LEU A 269 6.28 -27.52 -0.29
C LEU A 269 6.26 -28.06 -1.73
N SER A 270 5.78 -27.29 -2.70
CA SER A 270 5.78 -27.68 -4.11
C SER A 270 7.20 -27.76 -4.67
N LEU A 271 7.46 -28.80 -5.45
CA LEU A 271 8.67 -28.98 -6.24
C LEU A 271 8.40 -28.71 -7.73
N ASP A 272 7.17 -28.90 -8.18
CA ASP A 272 6.71 -28.64 -9.54
C ASP A 272 5.38 -27.85 -9.52
N GLY A 273 5.13 -27.04 -10.54
CA GLY A 273 3.89 -26.26 -10.65
C GLY A 273 2.62 -27.11 -10.65
N ARG A 274 2.72 -28.33 -11.16
CA ARG A 274 1.60 -29.29 -11.23
C ARG A 274 1.25 -29.89 -9.88
N ASP A 275 2.07 -29.69 -8.84
CA ASP A 275 1.79 -30.17 -7.49
C ASP A 275 0.49 -29.60 -6.91
N ILE A 276 0.02 -28.47 -7.42
CA ILE A 276 -1.28 -27.90 -7.06
C ILE A 276 -2.45 -28.79 -7.51
N PHE A 277 -2.25 -29.60 -8.55
CA PHE A 277 -3.16 -30.60 -9.09
C PHE A 277 -2.71 -32.03 -8.73
N ALA A 278 -1.87 -32.21 -7.70
CA ALA A 278 -1.48 -33.54 -7.26
C ALA A 278 -2.58 -34.18 -6.41
N TRP A 279 -3.19 -35.25 -6.91
CA TRP A 279 -4.17 -36.06 -6.17
C TRP A 279 -3.53 -37.24 -5.43
N ARG A 280 -2.64 -37.99 -6.12
CA ARG A 280 -2.03 -39.21 -5.58
C ARG A 280 -0.78 -38.93 -4.74
N GLU A 281 0.05 -37.98 -5.18
CA GLU A 281 1.34 -37.66 -4.56
C GLU A 281 1.36 -36.20 -4.11
N THR A 282 0.56 -35.90 -3.10
CA THR A 282 0.46 -34.55 -2.54
C THR A 282 1.80 -34.05 -1.98
N PRO A 283 2.07 -32.73 -2.02
CA PRO A 283 3.25 -32.16 -1.37
C PRO A 283 3.35 -32.55 0.11
N THR A 284 4.52 -33.04 0.52
CA THR A 284 4.83 -33.36 1.92
C THR A 284 6.20 -32.80 2.28
N ILE A 285 6.43 -32.58 3.59
CA ILE A 285 7.74 -32.13 4.09
C ILE A 285 8.83 -33.16 3.73
N GLN A 286 8.51 -34.46 3.85
CA GLN A 286 9.45 -35.54 3.53
C GLN A 286 9.89 -35.48 2.05
N ARG A 287 8.93 -35.50 1.11
CA ARG A 287 9.20 -35.38 -0.34
C ARG A 287 10.03 -34.12 -0.65
N TYR A 288 9.71 -33.02 0.02
CA TYR A 288 10.36 -31.74 -0.18
C TYR A 288 11.82 -31.73 0.32
N LEU A 289 12.11 -32.34 1.47
CA LEU A 289 13.47 -32.46 2.00
C LEU A 289 14.29 -33.49 1.20
N ASP A 290 13.67 -34.58 0.76
CA ASP A 290 14.31 -35.64 -0.04
C ASP A 290 14.75 -35.14 -1.43
N ALA A 291 14.16 -34.05 -1.93
CA ALA A 291 14.58 -33.40 -3.18
C ALA A 291 16.03 -32.88 -3.14
N GLY A 292 16.59 -32.69 -1.94
CA GLY A 292 17.98 -32.29 -1.72
C GLY A 292 18.23 -30.79 -1.89
N LEU A 293 19.29 -30.30 -1.23
CA LEU A 293 19.61 -28.87 -1.15
C LEU A 293 19.80 -28.22 -2.52
N GLY A 294 20.44 -28.90 -3.47
CA GLY A 294 20.68 -28.39 -4.82
C GLY A 294 19.37 -28.04 -5.54
N THR A 295 18.38 -28.94 -5.49
CA THR A 295 17.04 -28.71 -6.05
C THR A 295 16.36 -27.54 -5.36
N LEU A 296 16.38 -27.51 -4.02
CA LEU A 296 15.71 -26.45 -3.26
C LEU A 296 16.30 -25.07 -3.54
N LEU A 297 17.61 -24.94 -3.68
CA LEU A 297 18.28 -23.70 -4.09
C LEU A 297 17.92 -23.33 -5.54
N GLY A 298 17.90 -24.31 -6.45
CA GLY A 298 17.47 -24.12 -7.83
C GLY A 298 16.06 -23.52 -7.94
N LEU A 299 15.10 -24.02 -7.15
CA LEU A 299 13.75 -23.47 -7.10
C LEU A 299 13.74 -21.98 -6.71
N ARG A 300 14.52 -21.57 -5.70
CA ARG A 300 14.61 -20.16 -5.27
C ARG A 300 15.22 -19.29 -6.36
N TRP A 301 16.24 -19.80 -7.03
CA TRP A 301 16.87 -19.09 -8.13
C TRP A 301 15.89 -18.87 -9.29
N THR A 302 15.14 -19.91 -9.68
CA THR A 302 14.09 -19.79 -10.70
C THR A 302 12.98 -18.85 -10.27
N GLY A 303 12.50 -18.95 -9.02
CA GLY A 303 11.49 -18.04 -8.48
C GLY A 303 11.97 -16.58 -8.45
N PHE A 304 13.23 -16.35 -8.06
CA PHE A 304 13.85 -15.03 -8.08
C PHE A 304 13.91 -14.46 -9.50
N LEU A 305 14.44 -15.22 -10.45
CA LEU A 305 14.53 -14.80 -11.85
C LEU A 305 13.15 -14.56 -12.45
N HIS A 306 12.16 -15.39 -12.12
CA HIS A 306 10.78 -15.19 -12.56
C HIS A 306 10.24 -13.85 -12.05
N ASN A 307 10.36 -13.59 -10.75
CA ASN A 307 9.86 -12.36 -10.13
C ASN A 307 10.56 -11.12 -10.71
N VAL A 308 11.88 -11.15 -10.92
CA VAL A 308 12.60 -10.00 -11.50
C VAL A 308 12.25 -9.84 -12.98
N LEU A 309 12.47 -10.86 -13.80
CA LEU A 309 12.43 -10.74 -15.24
C LEU A 309 10.99 -10.71 -15.77
N ASN A 310 10.14 -11.63 -15.33
CA ASN A 310 8.80 -11.81 -15.91
C ASN A 310 7.77 -10.90 -15.25
N VAL A 311 7.84 -10.75 -13.92
CA VAL A 311 6.85 -9.94 -13.18
C VAL A 311 7.24 -8.46 -13.18
N LEU A 312 8.44 -8.11 -12.71
CA LEU A 312 8.81 -6.70 -12.54
C LEU A 312 9.21 -6.04 -13.87
N LEU A 313 9.97 -6.71 -14.72
CA LEU A 313 10.58 -6.09 -15.91
C LEU A 313 9.77 -6.27 -17.19
N PHE A 314 9.44 -7.49 -17.59
CA PHE A 314 8.95 -7.82 -18.95
C PHE A 314 7.82 -6.91 -19.45
N LEU A 315 6.75 -6.75 -18.66
CA LEU A 315 5.58 -5.95 -19.05
C LEU A 315 5.80 -4.44 -18.90
N GLY A 316 6.85 -4.00 -18.21
CA GLY A 316 7.06 -2.60 -17.84
C GLY A 316 8.31 -1.96 -18.44
N ILE A 317 9.13 -2.68 -19.22
CA ILE A 317 10.30 -2.12 -19.90
C ILE A 317 9.88 -1.00 -20.87
N PRO A 318 10.65 0.11 -20.97
CA PRO A 318 11.90 0.39 -20.24
C PRO A 318 11.68 0.99 -18.83
N VAL A 319 10.46 1.43 -18.52
CA VAL A 319 10.13 2.15 -17.28
C VAL A 319 10.48 1.33 -16.04
N SER A 320 10.09 0.06 -15.98
CA SER A 320 10.42 -0.83 -14.85
C SER A 320 11.91 -1.03 -14.65
N ALA A 321 12.71 -1.09 -15.71
CA ALA A 321 14.16 -1.27 -15.60
C ALA A 321 14.83 -0.03 -14.98
N ILE A 322 14.46 1.16 -15.47
CA ILE A 322 14.91 2.43 -14.89
C ILE A 322 14.42 2.56 -13.45
N GLY A 323 13.17 2.15 -13.20
CA GLY A 323 12.56 2.15 -11.87
C GLY A 323 13.30 1.27 -10.89
N LEU A 324 13.62 0.03 -11.28
CA LEU A 324 14.34 -0.93 -10.45
C LEU A 324 15.73 -0.41 -10.11
N ALA A 325 16.46 0.12 -11.10
CA ALA A 325 17.73 0.79 -10.86
C ALA A 325 17.55 1.98 -9.91
N GLY A 326 16.49 2.78 -10.07
CA GLY A 326 16.19 3.96 -9.27
C GLY A 326 15.81 3.72 -7.81
N ILE A 327 15.48 2.49 -7.40
CA ILE A 327 14.98 2.17 -6.05
C ILE A 327 15.90 2.70 -4.94
N PRO A 328 17.23 2.45 -4.91
CA PRO A 328 18.11 2.84 -3.81
C PRO A 328 18.15 4.36 -3.53
N TRP A 329 17.85 5.17 -4.55
CA TRP A 329 17.74 6.63 -4.44
C TRP A 329 16.31 7.10 -4.18
N THR A 330 15.34 6.23 -4.42
CA THR A 330 13.92 6.54 -4.30
C THR A 330 13.35 6.27 -2.92
N VAL A 331 13.64 5.10 -2.34
CA VAL A 331 13.05 4.61 -1.08
C VAL A 331 13.64 5.27 0.17
N ARG A 332 13.75 6.59 0.14
CA ARG A 332 14.23 7.45 1.22
C ARG A 332 13.06 8.27 1.73
N GLY A 333 12.87 8.29 3.05
CA GLY A 333 11.81 9.07 3.69
C GLY A 333 10.61 8.25 4.14
N THR A 334 9.68 8.94 4.80
CA THR A 334 8.51 8.35 5.46
C THR A 334 7.34 8.10 4.50
N ALA A 335 7.28 8.79 3.36
CA ALA A 335 6.20 8.61 2.38
C ALA A 335 6.23 7.22 1.74
N LEU A 336 7.42 6.67 1.51
CA LEU A 336 7.60 5.38 0.84
C LEU A 336 7.98 4.25 1.80
N ALA A 337 8.23 4.52 3.08
CA ALA A 337 8.70 3.51 4.03
C ALA A 337 7.79 2.27 4.08
N MET A 338 6.48 2.47 4.17
CA MET A 338 5.49 1.38 4.19
C MET A 338 5.50 0.57 2.89
N LEU A 339 5.49 1.27 1.74
CA LEU A 339 5.48 0.63 0.43
C LEU A 339 6.79 -0.13 0.16
N ALA A 340 7.93 0.41 0.60
CA ALA A 340 9.23 -0.22 0.47
C ALA A 340 9.31 -1.51 1.32
N TRP A 341 8.89 -1.45 2.59
CA TRP A 341 8.83 -2.65 3.43
C TRP A 341 7.88 -3.70 2.88
N PHE A 342 6.67 -3.31 2.47
CA PHE A 342 5.72 -4.23 1.84
C PHE A 342 6.33 -4.87 0.58
N SER A 343 6.94 -4.07 -0.29
CA SER A 343 7.53 -4.57 -1.56
C SER A 343 8.65 -5.56 -1.29
N ALA A 344 9.57 -5.23 -0.36
CA ALA A 344 10.68 -6.09 0.01
C ALA A 344 10.22 -7.39 0.67
N LEU A 345 9.32 -7.31 1.67
CA LEU A 345 8.78 -8.48 2.36
C LEU A 345 8.03 -9.40 1.39
N THR A 346 7.19 -8.82 0.52
CA THR A 346 6.42 -9.60 -0.46
C THR A 346 7.35 -10.29 -1.44
N PHE A 347 8.32 -9.57 -2.03
CA PHE A 347 9.28 -10.14 -2.97
C PHE A 347 10.12 -11.25 -2.34
N VAL A 348 10.64 -11.02 -1.14
CA VAL A 348 11.47 -12.01 -0.42
C VAL A 348 10.64 -13.23 -0.03
N ALA A 349 9.44 -13.02 0.52
CA ALA A 349 8.59 -14.13 0.96
C ALA A 349 8.13 -15.00 -0.22
N THR A 350 7.66 -14.41 -1.32
CA THR A 350 7.24 -15.19 -2.49
C THR A 350 8.41 -15.91 -3.16
N THR A 351 9.60 -15.29 -3.18
CA THR A 351 10.80 -15.92 -3.74
C THR A 351 11.32 -17.07 -2.88
N LEU A 352 11.37 -16.90 -1.55
CA LEU A 352 12.02 -17.86 -0.66
C LEU A 352 11.08 -18.93 -0.13
N LEU A 353 9.86 -18.54 0.24
CA LEU A 353 8.87 -19.44 0.85
C LEU A 353 8.00 -20.13 -0.19
N PHE A 354 7.74 -19.47 -1.33
CA PHE A 354 6.83 -19.96 -2.37
C PHE A 354 7.47 -19.98 -3.77
N PRO A 355 8.70 -20.51 -3.93
CA PRO A 355 9.47 -20.38 -5.17
C PRO A 355 8.80 -21.00 -6.40
N VAL A 356 7.95 -22.02 -6.21
CA VAL A 356 7.19 -22.63 -7.31
C VAL A 356 5.90 -21.86 -7.54
N ALA A 357 5.10 -21.59 -6.51
CA ALA A 357 3.83 -20.87 -6.68
C ALA A 357 4.02 -19.44 -7.23
N THR A 358 5.20 -18.83 -7.02
CA THR A 358 5.52 -17.52 -7.60
C THR A 358 5.60 -17.54 -9.13
N THR A 359 6.01 -18.67 -9.74
CA THR A 359 6.09 -18.81 -11.20
C THR A 359 4.71 -19.01 -11.85
N TRP A 360 3.68 -19.21 -11.02
CA TRP A 360 2.27 -19.36 -11.38
C TRP A 360 1.43 -18.17 -10.91
N GLY A 361 2.06 -17.00 -10.70
CA GLY A 361 1.35 -15.74 -10.51
C GLY A 361 1.19 -15.24 -9.07
N THR A 362 1.66 -15.97 -8.05
CA THR A 362 1.53 -15.53 -6.65
C THR A 362 2.10 -14.12 -6.43
N PHE A 363 3.34 -13.87 -6.87
CA PHE A 363 3.94 -12.54 -6.78
C PHE A 363 3.35 -11.55 -7.79
N LEU A 364 3.00 -12.02 -8.99
CA LEU A 364 2.39 -11.22 -10.05
C LEU A 364 1.16 -10.45 -9.56
N HIS A 365 0.20 -11.18 -8.98
CA HIS A 365 -1.03 -10.59 -8.47
C HIS A 365 -0.82 -9.76 -7.19
N ALA A 366 0.27 -9.96 -6.45
CA ALA A 366 0.65 -9.11 -5.32
C ALA A 366 1.45 -7.85 -5.74
N SER A 367 1.91 -7.78 -7.00
CA SER A 367 2.91 -6.80 -7.43
C SER A 367 2.36 -5.44 -7.84
N ALA A 368 1.04 -5.25 -7.93
CA ALA A 368 0.45 -4.00 -8.44
C ALA A 368 0.99 -2.72 -7.76
N ALA A 369 1.09 -2.71 -6.42
CA ALA A 369 1.66 -1.57 -5.71
C ALA A 369 3.19 -1.46 -5.88
N ILE A 370 3.88 -2.59 -6.11
CA ILE A 370 5.32 -2.63 -6.40
C ILE A 370 5.59 -2.02 -7.79
N GLN A 371 4.72 -2.27 -8.77
CA GLN A 371 4.77 -1.64 -10.09
C GLN A 371 4.62 -0.11 -9.99
N VAL A 372 3.81 0.38 -9.04
CA VAL A 372 3.72 1.81 -8.72
C VAL A 372 5.04 2.33 -8.13
N LEU A 373 5.71 1.57 -7.25
CA LEU A 373 7.03 1.95 -6.74
C LEU A 373 8.08 2.02 -7.86
N LEU A 374 8.07 1.09 -8.81
CA LEU A 374 8.97 1.10 -9.96
C LEU A 374 8.72 2.31 -10.86
N LEU A 375 7.45 2.55 -11.23
CA LEU A 375 7.05 3.73 -12.00
C LEU A 375 7.49 5.02 -11.30
N LEU A 376 7.29 5.09 -9.99
CA LEU A 376 7.66 6.24 -9.18
C LEU A 376 9.17 6.46 -9.14
N SER A 377 9.94 5.38 -8.99
CA SER A 377 11.41 5.43 -9.01
C SER A 377 11.93 5.86 -10.38
N ALA A 378 11.30 5.41 -11.46
CA ALA A 378 11.69 5.75 -12.83
C ALA A 378 11.47 7.24 -13.13
N LEU A 379 10.28 7.76 -12.82
CA LEU A 379 9.95 9.16 -13.09
C LEU A 379 10.71 10.14 -12.20
N LEU A 380 11.04 9.75 -10.96
CA LEU A 380 11.92 10.55 -10.10
C LEU A 380 13.36 10.58 -10.63
N ALA A 381 13.87 9.47 -11.14
CA ALA A 381 15.18 9.43 -11.78
C ALA A 381 15.21 10.32 -13.04
N LEU A 382 14.17 10.25 -13.86
CA LEU A 382 14.01 11.11 -15.04
C LEU A 382 13.94 12.60 -14.67
N ASP A 383 13.12 12.95 -13.68
CA ASP A 383 12.99 14.32 -13.17
C ASP A 383 14.33 14.87 -12.60
N ALA A 384 15.12 14.02 -11.95
CA ALA A 384 16.45 14.38 -11.47
C ALA A 384 17.44 14.61 -12.62
N THR A 385 17.43 13.73 -13.64
CA THR A 385 18.29 13.84 -14.83
C THR A 385 17.95 15.10 -15.64
N ILE A 386 16.67 15.40 -15.87
CA ILE A 386 16.23 16.62 -16.56
C ILE A 386 16.70 17.86 -15.79
N ALA A 387 16.54 17.87 -14.47
CA ALA A 387 17.00 18.99 -13.64
C ALA A 387 18.52 19.15 -13.66
N ALA A 388 19.29 18.06 -13.71
CA ALA A 388 20.74 18.10 -13.82
C ALA A 388 21.19 18.63 -15.20
N ALA A 389 20.57 18.16 -16.28
CA ALA A 389 20.83 18.66 -17.64
C ALA A 389 20.52 20.16 -17.77
N GLY A 390 19.40 20.62 -17.19
CA GLY A 390 19.04 22.04 -17.19
C GLY A 390 20.06 22.93 -16.47
N ARG A 391 20.68 22.44 -15.38
CA ARG A 391 21.78 23.15 -14.70
C ARG A 391 23.09 23.14 -15.49
N GLY A 392 23.37 22.08 -16.24
CA GLY A 392 24.56 21.98 -17.10
C GLY A 392 24.45 22.80 -18.39
N ALA A 393 23.24 22.94 -18.95
CA ALA A 393 22.96 23.77 -20.11
C ALA A 393 22.92 25.26 -19.78
N ALA A 394 22.57 25.62 -18.55
CA ALA A 394 22.84 26.95 -17.99
C ALA A 394 24.34 27.05 -17.67
N GLY A 395 25.18 27.26 -18.70
CA GLY A 395 26.61 27.54 -18.54
C GLY A 395 26.88 28.67 -17.54
N PRO A 396 28.14 28.87 -17.09
CA PRO A 396 28.46 29.92 -16.12
C PRO A 396 27.87 31.23 -16.65
N ALA A 397 26.94 31.80 -15.89
CA ALA A 397 26.25 33.01 -16.28
C ALA A 397 27.30 34.07 -16.61
N ARG A 398 27.57 34.27 -17.90
CA ARG A 398 28.04 35.56 -18.38
C ARG A 398 26.88 36.48 -18.07
N SER A 399 26.98 37.14 -16.92
CA SER A 399 26.20 38.33 -16.62
C SER A 399 26.15 39.18 -17.88
N PRO A 400 24.96 39.45 -18.47
CA PRO A 400 24.88 40.36 -19.59
C PRO A 400 25.45 41.71 -19.13
N GLY A 401 26.60 42.08 -19.68
CA GLY A 401 27.30 43.33 -19.40
C GLY A 401 26.59 44.55 -19.98
N TRP A 402 25.26 44.61 -19.90
CA TRP A 402 24.42 45.69 -20.39
C TRP A 402 23.24 45.96 -19.44
N VAL A 403 23.52 46.05 -18.14
CA VAL A 403 22.73 46.90 -17.24
C VAL A 403 23.70 47.72 -16.39
N ARG A 404 24.16 48.82 -16.99
CA ARG A 404 24.89 49.88 -16.29
C ARG A 404 24.32 51.24 -16.68
N SER A 405 23.18 51.58 -16.09
CA SER A 405 22.75 52.95 -15.71
C SER A 405 21.46 52.75 -14.90
N SER A 406 21.26 53.26 -13.70
CA SER A 406 21.73 54.49 -13.07
C SER A 406 22.03 54.25 -11.58
N ARG A 407 23.18 54.78 -11.14
CA ARG A 407 23.47 55.00 -9.73
C ARG A 407 22.75 56.27 -9.29
N SER A 408 21.92 56.21 -8.26
CA SER A 408 21.77 57.31 -7.31
C SER A 408 22.66 57.02 -6.10
N ARG A 409 23.72 57.82 -5.95
CA ARG A 409 24.69 57.75 -4.86
C ARG A 409 24.04 58.04 -3.49
N PRO A 410 24.59 57.50 -2.38
CA PRO A 410 24.33 57.96 -1.03
C PRO A 410 25.17 59.22 -0.72
N GLY A 411 24.58 60.17 0.00
CA GLY A 411 25.28 61.36 0.54
C GLY A 411 25.78 61.17 1.98
N PRO A 412 26.73 61.99 2.46
CA PRO A 412 27.67 61.61 3.52
C PRO A 412 27.50 62.34 4.88
N SER A 413 28.04 61.74 5.97
CA SER A 413 28.81 62.31 7.10
C SER A 413 28.16 63.43 7.96
N SER A 414 28.08 63.50 9.31
CA SER A 414 28.91 63.11 10.47
C SER A 414 28.13 63.41 11.81
N PRO A 415 28.70 63.54 13.05
CA PRO A 415 28.79 62.47 14.07
C PRO A 415 28.28 62.94 15.49
N PRO A 416 28.82 62.49 16.66
CA PRO A 416 28.04 62.03 17.81
C PRO A 416 27.85 63.06 18.95
N CYS A 417 26.89 62.81 19.86
CA CYS A 417 26.80 63.55 21.12
C CYS A 417 26.51 62.64 22.32
N SER A 418 27.32 62.88 23.36
CA SER A 418 27.38 62.28 24.68
C SER A 418 26.31 62.81 25.65
N SER A 419 25.98 61.96 26.64
CA SER A 419 25.32 62.21 27.96
C SER A 419 25.92 63.41 28.76
N PRO A 420 25.40 63.90 29.94
CA PRO A 420 24.76 63.14 31.05
C PRO A 420 23.78 63.88 32.02
N ARG A 421 23.42 63.20 33.14
CA ARG A 421 22.79 63.61 34.45
C ARG A 421 21.25 63.58 34.49
N SER A 422 20.56 63.21 35.57
CA SER A 422 20.81 62.79 36.98
C SER A 422 19.45 62.31 37.54
N GLY A 423 19.31 61.23 38.30
CA GLY A 423 19.43 61.15 39.77
C GLY A 423 18.58 59.96 40.24
N ALA A 424 19.17 58.96 40.90
CA ALA A 424 19.23 58.80 42.36
C ALA A 424 17.85 58.50 43.02
N THR A 425 17.64 57.25 43.48
CA THR A 425 17.40 56.91 44.91
C THR A 425 17.39 55.39 45.15
N ALA A 426 18.33 54.97 46.00
CA ALA A 426 18.25 54.00 47.10
C ALA A 426 17.64 52.58 46.94
N ARG A 427 18.53 51.60 47.13
CA ARG A 427 18.37 50.23 47.71
C ARG A 427 18.32 50.31 49.27
N PRO A 428 18.29 49.20 50.07
CA PRO A 428 17.58 47.88 50.05
C PRO A 428 17.12 47.53 51.51
N PRO A 429 17.21 46.31 52.11
CA PRO A 429 17.13 44.88 51.67
C PRO A 429 16.14 44.02 52.54
N GLU A 430 16.29 42.68 52.48
CA GLU A 430 15.82 41.61 53.43
C GLU A 430 14.50 40.88 53.07
N THR A 431 14.30 39.56 53.28
CA THR A 431 15.08 38.38 53.69
C THR A 431 14.25 37.10 53.42
N ALA A 432 14.93 35.97 53.23
CA ALA A 432 14.63 34.58 53.65
C ALA A 432 13.20 33.96 53.59
N SER A 433 13.06 32.93 52.74
CA SER A 433 12.67 31.51 53.00
C SER A 433 11.51 31.06 53.95
N PRO A 434 10.92 29.86 53.71
CA PRO A 434 9.52 29.46 54.02
C PRO A 434 9.40 28.65 55.34
N PRO A 435 8.20 28.20 55.83
CA PRO A 435 7.59 26.92 55.38
C PRO A 435 6.07 26.71 55.68
N PHE A 436 5.58 25.48 55.41
CA PHE A 436 4.57 24.70 56.18
C PHE A 436 3.09 24.51 55.71
N ARG A 437 2.83 23.25 55.28
CA ARG A 437 1.70 22.30 55.51
C ARG A 437 0.30 22.75 55.98
N ARG A 438 -0.73 22.12 55.36
CA ARG A 438 -1.84 21.26 55.91
C ARG A 438 -2.92 21.15 54.80
N ARG A 439 -3.34 20.01 54.24
CA ARG A 439 -3.96 18.75 54.74
C ARG A 439 -5.28 18.95 55.52
N TRP A 440 -6.43 18.84 54.83
CA TRP A 440 -7.75 18.42 55.34
C TRP A 440 -8.52 17.80 54.15
N GLN A 441 -8.73 16.48 54.07
CA GLN A 441 -9.77 15.65 54.71
C GLN A 441 -11.01 15.41 53.81
N ARG A 442 -11.13 14.15 53.35
CA ARG A 442 -12.37 13.37 53.17
C ARG A 442 -13.01 13.13 54.56
N PRO A 443 -14.32 12.82 54.74
CA PRO A 443 -15.00 11.60 54.24
C PRO A 443 -16.51 11.84 53.94
N ALA A 444 -17.45 10.91 53.66
CA ALA A 444 -17.60 9.48 53.85
C ALA A 444 -18.80 8.94 53.03
N SER A 445 -18.80 7.61 52.78
CA SER A 445 -19.97 6.68 52.82
C SER A 445 -21.11 6.84 51.78
N ARG A 446 -21.87 5.85 51.32
CA ARG A 446 -22.07 4.40 51.55
C ARG A 446 -23.02 3.96 50.38
N SER A 447 -22.74 2.92 49.60
CA SER A 447 -23.14 1.51 49.79
C SER A 447 -24.34 1.05 48.93
N ARG A 448 -24.17 -0.16 48.36
CA ARG A 448 -25.17 -1.21 47.98
C ARG A 448 -25.70 -1.28 46.52
N SER A 449 -25.19 -2.30 45.82
CA SER A 449 -25.79 -3.21 44.81
C SER A 449 -27.15 -3.82 45.23
N PRO A 450 -27.77 -4.78 44.47
CA PRO A 450 -27.84 -5.06 43.01
C PRO A 450 -29.29 -5.32 42.50
N ALA A 451 -29.44 -5.66 41.21
CA ALA A 451 -30.22 -6.80 40.64
C ALA A 451 -31.29 -6.51 39.56
N ILE A 452 -31.07 -7.15 38.40
CA ILE A 452 -32.01 -7.94 37.57
C ILE A 452 -33.20 -7.23 36.87
N ARG A 453 -33.15 -7.19 35.53
CA ARG A 453 -33.99 -8.00 34.62
C ARG A 453 -33.30 -8.18 33.27
#